data_AF-A0A076L950-F1
#
_entry.id   AF-A0A076L950-F1
#
_cell.length_a   1.000
_cell.length_b   1.000
_cell.length_c   1.000
_cell.angle_alpha   90.00
_cell.angle_beta   90.00
_cell.angle_gamma   90.00
#
_symmetry.space_group_name_H-M   'P 1'
#
loop_
_entity.id
_entity.type
_entity.pdbx_description
1 polymer ?
#
loop_
_entity_poly.entity_id
_entity_poly.type
_entity_poly.pdbx_seq_one_letter_code
_entity_poly.pdbx_strand_id
1 'polypeptide(L)'
;IMSKRPRYDCGQTYIDHGYVELFVPPADENKFVMSSNHLHVWPRGEFMMIALPNSDKSFTGNLFAPFKTLDSLNTPERLLKFYREQFPDVLPLIGEKKLVDDFFETEPKTLISIKCKPYHVGNTALIIGDAAHAMVPFYAQGMNAGFEDVLLLDELMQRYNSDLSKVLPKFSDIRCDDAHAICDLAMYNYLEM
;
A
#
# COMPACT_ATOMS: atom_id res chain seq x y z
N ILE A 1 -12.17 -17.63 -11.29
CA ILE A 1 -13.29 -18.58 -11.02
C ILE A 1 -14.49 -17.84 -10.43
N MET A 2 -14.33 -16.99 -9.41
CA MET A 2 -15.42 -16.17 -8.88
C MET A 2 -15.92 -15.11 -9.89
N SER A 3 -15.00 -14.39 -10.54
CA SER A 3 -15.31 -13.30 -11.48
C SER A 3 -16.17 -13.66 -12.70
N LYS A 4 -16.36 -14.95 -13.02
CA LYS A 4 -17.19 -15.41 -14.14
C LYS A 4 -18.57 -15.89 -13.70
N ARG A 5 -18.92 -15.77 -12.42
CA ARG A 5 -20.18 -16.28 -11.85
C ARG A 5 -21.27 -15.20 -11.87
N PRO A 6 -22.55 -15.61 -11.98
CA PRO A 6 -23.66 -14.67 -11.84
C PRO A 6 -23.73 -14.12 -10.41
N ARG A 7 -24.16 -12.86 -10.26
CA ARG A 7 -24.33 -12.16 -8.97
C ARG A 7 -23.03 -12.03 -8.17
N TYR A 8 -21.94 -11.70 -8.87
CA TYR A 8 -20.65 -11.35 -8.29
C TYR A 8 -20.24 -9.97 -8.83
N ASP A 9 -20.25 -8.98 -7.96
CA ASP A 9 -19.81 -7.62 -8.27
C ASP A 9 -18.32 -7.52 -7.96
N CYS A 10 -17.54 -6.92 -8.85
CA CYS A 10 -16.10 -6.76 -8.66
C CYS A 10 -15.60 -5.58 -9.48
N GLY A 11 -15.15 -4.54 -8.79
CA GLY A 11 -14.56 -3.33 -9.36
C GLY A 11 -13.06 -3.33 -9.16
N GLN A 12 -12.33 -2.84 -10.16
CA GLN A 12 -10.90 -2.55 -10.06
C GLN A 12 -10.64 -1.12 -10.54
N THR A 13 -9.78 -0.40 -9.85
CA THR A 13 -9.42 0.98 -10.17
C THR A 13 -7.93 1.16 -9.95
N TYR A 14 -7.21 1.46 -11.03
CA TYR A 14 -5.84 1.94 -10.95
C TYR A 14 -5.88 3.45 -10.72
N ILE A 15 -5.12 3.95 -9.75
CA ILE A 15 -4.98 5.38 -9.52
C ILE A 15 -3.84 5.95 -10.37
N ASP A 16 -3.87 7.26 -10.59
CA ASP A 16 -2.88 7.96 -11.43
C ASP A 16 -1.48 8.01 -10.79
N HIS A 17 -1.38 7.73 -9.48
CA HIS A 17 -0.11 7.69 -8.77
C HIS A 17 0.54 6.32 -8.85
N GLY A 18 1.85 6.34 -9.10
CA GLY A 18 2.73 5.21 -8.87
C GLY A 18 3.57 5.42 -7.61
N TYR A 19 4.34 4.40 -7.25
CA TYR A 19 5.35 4.53 -6.20
C TYR A 19 6.73 4.01 -6.63
N VAL A 20 7.77 4.61 -6.07
CA VAL A 20 9.17 4.18 -6.19
C VAL A 20 9.75 4.03 -4.79
N GLU A 21 10.35 2.88 -4.52
CA GLU A 21 11.04 2.61 -3.25
C GLU A 21 12.47 3.16 -3.30
N LEU A 22 12.92 3.76 -2.21
CA LEU A 22 14.23 4.39 -2.06
C LEU A 22 14.80 4.05 -0.68
N PHE A 23 16.13 4.03 -0.54
CA PHE A 23 16.74 3.68 0.73
C PHE A 23 17.56 4.83 1.31
N VAL A 24 17.29 5.18 2.57
CA VAL A 24 18.12 6.10 3.34
C VAL A 24 19.12 5.27 4.15
N PRO A 25 20.43 5.35 3.87
CA PRO A 25 21.43 4.57 4.59
C PRO A 25 21.56 5.05 6.06
N PRO A 26 22.12 4.20 6.95
CA PRO A 26 22.48 4.65 8.29
C PRO A 26 23.59 5.70 8.25
N ALA A 27 23.70 6.47 9.33
CA ALA A 27 24.80 7.42 9.54
C ALA A 27 26.10 6.67 9.84
N ASP A 28 27.21 7.44 9.92
CA ASP A 28 28.47 6.94 10.46
C ASP A 28 28.26 6.27 11.83
N GLU A 29 29.02 5.21 12.09
CA GLU A 29 28.92 4.38 13.30
C GLU A 29 27.59 3.63 13.46
N ASN A 30 26.86 3.37 12.36
CA ASN A 30 25.63 2.58 12.35
C ASN A 30 24.53 3.19 13.25
N LYS A 31 24.32 4.49 13.13
CA LYS A 31 23.29 5.26 13.85
C LYS A 31 22.15 5.63 12.90
N PHE A 32 20.94 5.83 13.44
CA PHE A 32 19.83 6.37 12.65
C PHE A 32 20.11 7.82 12.24
N VAL A 33 19.89 8.15 10.97
CA VAL A 33 20.02 9.54 10.46
C VAL A 33 18.84 10.45 10.82
N MET A 34 17.71 9.85 11.20
CA MET A 34 16.47 10.52 11.63
C MET A 34 15.89 9.83 12.86
N SER A 35 14.81 10.36 13.44
CA SER A 35 14.16 9.70 14.59
C SER A 35 13.65 8.30 14.24
N SER A 36 14.06 7.27 14.98
CA SER A 36 13.66 5.88 14.75
C SER A 36 12.27 5.50 15.23
N ASN A 37 11.59 6.40 15.94
CA ASN A 37 10.30 6.12 16.59
C ASN A 37 9.14 6.89 15.95
N HIS A 38 9.35 7.41 14.73
CA HIS A 38 8.36 8.21 14.01
C HIS A 38 8.20 7.71 12.58
N LEU A 39 6.98 7.83 12.07
CA LEU A 39 6.72 7.82 10.63
C LEU A 39 7.13 9.19 10.08
N HIS A 40 8.07 9.20 9.13
CA HIS A 40 8.48 10.44 8.47
C HIS A 40 7.65 10.64 7.21
N VAL A 41 7.12 11.85 7.03
CA VAL A 41 6.26 12.21 5.89
C VAL A 41 6.69 13.56 5.35
N TRP A 42 6.88 13.64 4.04
CA TRP A 42 7.16 14.86 3.28
C TRP A 42 6.02 15.12 2.29
N PRO A 43 4.96 15.85 2.69
CA PRO A 43 3.83 16.15 1.82
C PRO A 43 4.16 17.31 0.87
N ARG A 44 3.77 17.24 -0.40
CA ARG A 44 3.93 18.31 -1.41
C ARG A 44 2.66 18.58 -2.22
N GLY A 45 1.50 18.13 -1.75
CA GLY A 45 0.24 18.18 -2.48
C GLY A 45 0.22 17.09 -3.55
N GLU A 46 0.60 17.40 -4.79
CA GLU A 46 0.54 16.42 -5.89
C GLU A 46 1.46 15.21 -5.74
N PHE A 47 2.38 15.19 -4.78
CA PHE A 47 3.22 14.03 -4.50
C PHE A 47 3.68 14.07 -3.05
N MET A 48 4.15 12.93 -2.57
CA MET A 48 4.59 12.79 -1.19
C MET A 48 5.71 11.75 -1.07
N MET A 49 6.50 11.87 -0.02
CA MET A 49 7.42 10.81 0.37
C MET A 49 7.11 10.37 1.80
N ILE A 50 7.15 9.06 2.07
CA ILE A 50 7.17 8.52 3.44
C ILE A 50 8.46 7.75 3.67
N ALA A 51 8.92 7.64 4.91
CA ALA A 51 10.00 6.74 5.28
C ALA A 51 9.74 6.04 6.62
N LEU A 52 9.97 4.73 6.64
CA LEU A 52 9.88 3.90 7.83
C LEU A 52 11.25 3.39 8.26
N PRO A 53 11.54 3.34 9.58
CA PRO A 53 12.81 2.89 10.10
C PRO A 53 12.95 1.37 10.02
N ASN A 54 14.16 0.91 9.68
CA ASN A 54 14.55 -0.49 9.68
C ASN A 54 15.39 -0.85 10.92
N SER A 55 15.50 -2.15 11.21
CA SER A 55 16.28 -2.64 12.37
C SER A 55 17.79 -2.40 12.21
N ASP A 56 18.28 -2.37 10.98
CA ASP A 56 19.67 -2.11 10.58
C ASP A 56 20.04 -0.62 10.54
N LYS A 57 19.16 0.24 11.07
CA LYS A 57 19.35 1.69 11.19
C LYS A 57 19.20 2.48 9.89
N SER A 58 18.85 1.81 8.78
CA SER A 58 18.40 2.44 7.54
C SER A 58 16.92 2.86 7.62
N PHE A 59 16.43 3.56 6.59
CA PHE A 59 15.01 3.78 6.37
C PHE A 59 14.62 3.34 4.97
N THR A 60 13.47 2.68 4.84
CA THR A 60 12.83 2.44 3.54
C THR A 60 11.86 3.58 3.26
N GLY A 61 12.16 4.32 2.21
CA GLY A 61 11.37 5.44 1.70
C GLY A 61 10.50 5.04 0.52
N ASN A 62 9.33 5.66 0.37
CA ASN A 62 8.50 5.53 -0.82
C ASN A 62 8.11 6.92 -1.32
N LEU A 63 8.46 7.24 -2.56
CA LEU A 63 7.94 8.39 -3.27
C LEU A 63 6.63 7.98 -3.97
N PHE A 64 5.54 8.64 -3.64
CA PHE A 64 4.27 8.55 -4.36
C PHE A 64 4.08 9.79 -5.21
N ALA A 65 3.91 9.61 -6.52
CA ALA A 65 3.68 10.71 -7.45
C ALA A 65 2.88 10.25 -8.68
N PRO A 66 2.20 11.16 -9.39
CA PRO A 66 1.52 10.85 -10.64
C PRO A 66 2.50 10.25 -11.64
N PHE A 67 2.07 9.27 -12.43
CA PHE A 67 2.90 8.68 -13.48
C PHE A 67 3.47 9.74 -14.42
N LYS A 68 2.70 10.78 -14.77
CA LYS A 68 3.17 11.93 -15.55
C LYS A 68 4.42 12.59 -14.93
N THR A 69 4.49 12.70 -13.61
CA THR A 69 5.64 13.24 -12.89
C THR A 69 6.79 12.24 -12.91
N LEU A 70 6.54 10.98 -12.56
CA LEU A 70 7.57 9.92 -12.55
C LEU A 70 8.22 9.73 -13.92
N ASP A 71 7.43 9.70 -14.99
CA ASP A 71 7.88 9.58 -16.38
C ASP A 71 8.75 10.77 -16.82
N SER A 72 8.57 11.94 -16.19
CA SER A 72 9.38 13.13 -16.47
C SER A 72 10.78 13.05 -15.83
N LEU A 73 10.94 12.27 -14.75
CA LEU A 73 12.18 12.04 -14.01
C LEU A 73 13.05 10.96 -14.68
N ASN A 74 13.21 11.06 -16.00
CA ASN A 74 13.84 10.03 -16.83
C ASN A 74 15.35 10.20 -17.04
N THR A 75 15.99 11.16 -16.37
CA THR A 75 17.45 11.28 -16.35
C THR A 75 17.95 11.62 -14.94
N PRO A 76 19.20 11.25 -14.59
CA PRO A 76 19.80 11.61 -13.30
C PRO A 76 19.73 13.10 -12.98
N GLU A 77 19.96 13.98 -13.96
CA GLU A 77 19.96 15.42 -13.76
C GLU A 77 18.56 15.94 -13.41
N ARG A 78 17.53 15.41 -14.06
CA ARG A 78 16.13 15.77 -13.77
C ARG A 78 15.69 15.27 -12.40
N LEU A 79 16.05 14.03 -12.06
CA LEU A 79 15.79 13.46 -10.74
C LEU A 79 16.45 14.28 -9.64
N LEU A 80 17.75 14.58 -9.77
CA LEU A 80 18.48 15.37 -8.78
C LEU A 80 17.95 16.80 -8.68
N LYS A 81 17.59 17.43 -9.80
CA LYS A 81 16.94 18.74 -9.78
C LYS A 81 15.61 18.69 -9.02
N PHE A 82 14.76 17.71 -9.31
CA PHE A 82 13.50 17.51 -8.62
C PHE A 82 13.68 17.33 -7.12
N TYR A 83 14.63 16.48 -6.68
CA TYR A 83 14.91 16.30 -5.26
C TYR A 83 15.51 17.54 -4.59
N ARG A 84 16.38 18.31 -5.26
CA ARG A 84 16.89 19.57 -4.70
C ARG A 84 15.79 20.61 -4.50
N GLU A 85 14.80 20.65 -5.38
CA GLU A 85 13.70 21.60 -5.32
C GLU A 85 12.61 21.15 -4.33
N GLN A 86 12.26 19.88 -4.35
CA GLN A 86 11.10 19.35 -3.64
C GLN A 86 11.46 18.70 -2.29
N PHE A 87 12.63 18.08 -2.17
CA PHE A 87 13.06 17.33 -0.99
C PHE A 87 14.51 17.68 -0.59
N PRO A 88 14.81 18.98 -0.36
CA PRO A 88 16.19 19.44 -0.14
C PRO A 88 16.84 18.86 1.12
N ASP A 89 16.05 18.45 2.10
CA ASP A 89 16.48 17.82 3.34
C ASP A 89 16.66 16.30 3.20
N VAL A 90 15.97 15.65 2.26
CA VAL A 90 16.10 14.21 2.00
C VAL A 90 17.34 13.89 1.17
N LEU A 91 17.66 14.74 0.18
CA LEU A 91 18.77 14.49 -0.74
C LEU A 91 20.13 14.28 -0.02
N PRO A 92 20.51 15.08 0.99
CA PRO A 92 21.72 14.85 1.77
C PRO A 92 21.70 13.57 2.60
N LEU A 93 20.50 13.08 2.99
CA LEU A 93 20.37 11.86 3.79
C LEU A 93 20.56 10.60 2.95
N ILE A 94 20.06 10.59 1.71
CA ILE A 94 20.22 9.47 0.78
C ILE A 94 21.60 9.49 0.11
N GLY A 95 22.04 10.68 -0.32
CA GLY A 95 23.19 10.87 -1.19
C GLY A 95 22.83 10.79 -2.67
N GLU A 96 23.33 11.74 -3.48
CA GLU A 96 22.93 11.90 -4.89
C GLU A 96 23.13 10.63 -5.72
N LYS A 97 24.30 9.99 -5.58
CA LYS A 97 24.60 8.77 -6.32
C LYS A 97 23.64 7.64 -5.98
N LYS A 98 23.38 7.43 -4.68
CA LYS A 98 22.50 6.36 -4.22
C LYS A 98 21.05 6.60 -4.65
N LEU A 99 20.58 7.84 -4.58
CA LEU A 99 19.25 8.20 -5.07
C LEU A 99 19.09 7.84 -6.55
N VAL A 100 20.07 8.17 -7.38
CA VAL A 100 20.05 7.83 -8.82
C VAL A 100 20.10 6.32 -9.01
N ASP A 101 21.02 5.63 -8.33
CA ASP A 101 21.16 4.17 -8.43
C ASP A 101 19.84 3.46 -8.05
N ASP A 102 19.24 3.80 -6.90
CA ASP A 102 18.00 3.19 -6.40
C ASP A 102 16.79 3.53 -7.32
N PHE A 103 16.65 4.79 -7.73
CA PHE A 103 15.47 5.25 -8.51
C PHE A 103 15.41 4.61 -9.89
N PHE A 104 16.56 4.39 -10.54
CA PHE A 104 16.63 3.81 -11.89
C PHE A 104 16.84 2.28 -11.88
N GLU A 105 16.97 1.65 -10.71
CA GLU A 105 17.06 0.19 -10.59
C GLU A 105 15.75 -0.50 -10.97
N THR A 106 14.60 0.12 -10.65
CA THR A 106 13.29 -0.46 -10.93
C THR A 106 12.30 0.54 -11.50
N GLU A 107 11.40 0.06 -12.35
CA GLU A 107 10.30 0.88 -12.85
C GLU A 107 9.26 1.19 -11.75
N PRO A 108 8.67 2.41 -11.77
CA PRO A 108 7.57 2.77 -10.91
C PRO A 108 6.43 1.74 -10.89
N LYS A 109 5.90 1.47 -9.70
CA LYS A 109 4.85 0.48 -9.49
C LYS A 109 3.47 1.13 -9.49
N THR A 110 2.48 0.43 -10.05
CA THR A 110 1.08 0.86 -10.03
C THR A 110 0.41 0.56 -8.70
N LEU A 111 -0.59 1.36 -8.36
CA LEU A 111 -1.42 1.19 -7.18
C LEU A 111 -2.86 0.93 -7.61
N ILE A 112 -3.51 -0.05 -6.98
CA ILE A 112 -4.83 -0.53 -7.36
C ILE A 112 -5.76 -0.59 -6.14
N SER A 113 -7.03 -0.25 -6.35
CA SER A 113 -8.11 -0.57 -5.44
C SER A 113 -9.03 -1.61 -6.09
N ILE A 114 -9.33 -2.69 -5.36
CA ILE A 114 -10.24 -3.75 -5.75
C ILE A 114 -11.32 -3.86 -4.67
N LYS A 115 -12.58 -3.93 -5.09
CA LYS A 115 -13.71 -4.27 -4.23
C LYS A 115 -14.56 -5.32 -4.89
N CYS A 116 -14.78 -6.45 -4.24
CA CYS A 116 -15.66 -7.49 -4.77
C CYS A 116 -16.70 -7.92 -3.73
N LYS A 117 -17.81 -8.51 -4.19
CA LYS A 117 -18.89 -9.03 -3.35
C LYS A 117 -19.68 -10.10 -4.10
N PRO A 118 -20.00 -11.25 -3.48
CA PRO A 118 -19.54 -11.72 -2.16
C PRO A 118 -18.11 -12.30 -2.21
N TYR A 119 -17.49 -12.51 -1.05
CA TYR A 119 -16.15 -13.13 -0.95
C TYR A 119 -16.14 -14.67 -1.00
N HIS A 120 -17.29 -15.32 -1.12
CA HIS A 120 -17.38 -16.78 -1.10
C HIS A 120 -18.10 -17.37 -2.30
N VAL A 121 -17.90 -18.68 -2.47
CA VAL A 121 -18.60 -19.52 -3.43
C VAL A 121 -19.15 -20.74 -2.71
N GLY A 122 -20.47 -20.74 -2.48
CA GLY A 122 -21.16 -21.82 -1.77
C GLY A 122 -20.47 -22.14 -0.44
N ASN A 123 -20.07 -23.39 -0.25
CA ASN A 123 -19.29 -23.85 0.89
C ASN A 123 -17.87 -24.31 0.50
N THR A 124 -17.36 -23.91 -0.68
CA THR A 124 -16.14 -24.51 -1.26
C THR A 124 -14.97 -23.55 -1.43
N ALA A 125 -15.19 -22.25 -1.53
CA ALA A 125 -14.12 -21.28 -1.69
C ALA A 125 -14.43 -19.95 -1.01
N LEU A 126 -13.38 -19.32 -0.50
CA LEU A 126 -13.37 -18.01 0.14
C LEU A 126 -12.12 -17.25 -0.33
N ILE A 127 -12.25 -15.96 -0.57
CA ILE A 127 -11.13 -15.02 -0.73
C ILE A 127 -11.03 -14.11 0.49
N ILE A 128 -9.80 -13.77 0.88
CA ILE A 128 -9.47 -12.88 2.01
C ILE A 128 -8.26 -12.03 1.63
N GLY A 129 -7.98 -10.98 2.41
CA GLY A 129 -6.89 -10.03 2.17
C GLY A 129 -7.00 -9.35 0.80
N ASP A 130 -5.86 -9.03 0.20
CA ASP A 130 -5.79 -8.33 -1.10
C ASP A 130 -6.51 -9.05 -2.25
N ALA A 131 -6.70 -10.38 -2.17
CA ALA A 131 -7.50 -11.11 -3.16
C ALA A 131 -8.99 -10.71 -3.12
N ALA A 132 -9.47 -10.26 -1.96
CA ALA A 132 -10.84 -9.81 -1.71
C ALA A 132 -10.97 -8.28 -1.77
N HIS A 133 -10.00 -7.55 -1.22
CA HIS A 133 -10.05 -6.11 -1.01
C HIS A 133 -8.66 -5.43 -1.09
N ALA A 134 -8.02 -5.48 -2.26
CA ALA A 134 -6.82 -4.67 -2.47
C ALA A 134 -7.15 -3.17 -2.32
N MET A 135 -6.32 -2.44 -1.57
CA MET A 135 -6.54 -1.02 -1.30
C MET A 135 -5.27 -0.22 -1.56
N VAL A 136 -5.46 1.06 -1.91
CA VAL A 136 -4.35 2.00 -2.03
C VAL A 136 -3.69 2.20 -0.65
N PRO A 137 -2.35 2.37 -0.56
CA PRO A 137 -1.61 2.24 0.70
C PRO A 137 -1.71 3.47 1.62
N PHE A 138 -2.58 4.43 1.32
CA PHE A 138 -2.61 5.72 2.02
C PHE A 138 -3.19 5.67 3.43
N TYR A 139 -3.81 4.55 3.85
CA TYR A 139 -4.24 4.36 5.24
C TYR A 139 -3.41 3.29 5.99
N ALA A 140 -2.45 2.65 5.31
CA ALA A 140 -1.63 1.57 5.86
C ALA A 140 -2.41 0.44 6.57
N GLN A 141 -3.61 0.10 6.05
CA GLN A 141 -4.47 -0.94 6.65
C GLN A 141 -4.58 -2.23 5.86
N GLY A 142 -4.01 -2.37 4.65
CA GLY A 142 -4.16 -3.59 3.84
C GLY A 142 -3.79 -4.88 4.60
N MET A 143 -2.58 -4.92 5.16
CA MET A 143 -2.12 -6.05 5.99
C MET A 143 -3.00 -6.26 7.22
N ASN A 144 -3.33 -5.19 7.95
CA ASN A 144 -4.12 -5.27 9.19
C ASN A 144 -5.55 -5.78 8.91
N ALA A 145 -6.19 -5.28 7.86
CA ALA A 145 -7.49 -5.73 7.38
C ALA A 145 -7.45 -7.20 6.93
N GLY A 146 -6.38 -7.62 6.25
CA GLY A 146 -6.17 -9.03 5.91
C GLY A 146 -5.95 -9.94 7.12
N PHE A 147 -5.29 -9.46 8.17
CA PHE A 147 -5.16 -10.22 9.43
C PHE A 147 -6.50 -10.29 10.18
N GLU A 148 -7.27 -9.21 10.17
CA GLU A 148 -8.61 -9.18 10.74
C GLU A 148 -9.56 -10.14 10.01
N ASP A 149 -9.41 -10.34 8.69
CA ASP A 149 -10.14 -11.38 7.98
C ASP A 149 -9.88 -12.78 8.57
N VAL A 150 -8.62 -13.10 8.86
CA VAL A 150 -8.24 -14.40 9.42
C VAL A 150 -8.84 -14.57 10.81
N LEU A 151 -8.79 -13.52 11.63
CA LEU A 151 -9.39 -13.51 12.96
C LEU A 151 -10.90 -13.76 12.90
N LEU A 152 -11.61 -13.00 12.06
CA LEU A 152 -13.05 -13.14 11.89
C LEU A 152 -13.43 -14.53 11.35
N LEU A 153 -12.64 -15.06 10.42
CA LEU A 153 -12.85 -16.41 9.90
C LEU A 153 -12.72 -17.46 11.01
N ASP A 154 -11.68 -17.38 11.84
CA ASP A 154 -11.48 -18.30 12.97
C ASP A 154 -12.64 -18.23 13.98
N GLU A 155 -13.08 -17.03 14.34
CA GLU A 155 -14.24 -16.84 15.23
C GLU A 155 -15.52 -17.47 14.69
N LEU A 156 -15.78 -17.31 13.38
CA LEU A 156 -16.94 -17.92 12.73
C LEU A 156 -16.81 -19.44 12.66
N MET A 157 -15.61 -19.97 12.39
CA MET A 157 -15.35 -21.41 12.41
C MET A 157 -15.64 -22.00 13.79
N GLN A 158 -15.18 -21.36 14.87
CA GLN A 158 -15.50 -21.78 16.24
C GLN A 158 -17.01 -21.72 16.50
N ARG A 159 -17.66 -20.61 16.16
CA ARG A 159 -19.10 -20.39 16.41
C ARG A 159 -20.01 -21.39 15.70
N TYR A 160 -19.66 -21.79 14.48
CA TYR A 160 -20.47 -22.67 13.66
C TYR A 160 -19.93 -24.11 13.59
N ASN A 161 -19.02 -24.49 14.50
CA ASN A 161 -18.39 -25.82 14.52
C ASN A 161 -17.81 -26.23 13.15
N SER A 162 -17.19 -25.28 12.46
CA SER A 162 -16.59 -25.45 11.14
C SER A 162 -17.58 -25.88 10.03
N ASP A 163 -18.88 -25.62 10.20
CA ASP A 163 -19.88 -25.81 9.15
C ASP A 163 -19.71 -24.73 8.07
N LEU A 164 -18.89 -25.03 7.05
CA LEU A 164 -18.58 -24.09 5.96
C LEU A 164 -19.82 -23.59 5.21
N SER A 165 -20.93 -24.33 5.24
CA SER A 165 -22.19 -23.87 4.63
C SER A 165 -22.80 -22.67 5.36
N LYS A 166 -22.41 -22.44 6.62
CA LYS A 166 -22.79 -21.28 7.43
C LYS A 166 -21.67 -20.26 7.53
N VAL A 167 -20.43 -20.74 7.71
CA VAL A 167 -19.26 -19.87 7.91
C VAL A 167 -19.03 -18.96 6.72
N LEU A 168 -18.91 -19.50 5.50
CA LEU A 168 -18.49 -18.69 4.34
C LEU A 168 -19.53 -17.62 3.95
N PRO A 169 -20.85 -17.93 3.91
CA PRO A 169 -21.85 -16.91 3.69
C PRO A 169 -21.85 -15.86 4.80
N LYS A 170 -21.71 -16.27 6.07
CA LYS A 170 -21.70 -15.33 7.18
C LYS A 170 -20.46 -14.43 7.19
N PHE A 171 -19.31 -14.95 6.77
CA PHE A 171 -18.10 -14.18 6.60
C PHE A 171 -18.29 -13.08 5.55
N SER A 172 -18.84 -13.41 4.37
CA SER A 172 -19.09 -12.38 3.34
C SER A 172 -20.13 -11.36 3.76
N ASP A 173 -21.16 -11.78 4.49
CA ASP A 173 -22.21 -10.89 5.02
C ASP A 173 -21.65 -9.85 6.00
N ILE A 174 -20.74 -10.25 6.88
CA ILE A 174 -20.12 -9.34 7.85
C ILE A 174 -19.00 -8.53 7.19
N ARG A 175 -18.07 -9.20 6.50
CA ARG A 175 -16.77 -8.60 6.17
C ARG A 175 -16.77 -7.71 4.94
N CYS A 176 -17.65 -7.95 3.98
CA CYS A 176 -17.62 -7.18 2.73
C CYS A 176 -17.77 -5.68 2.98
N ASP A 177 -18.70 -5.29 3.85
CA ASP A 177 -19.02 -3.87 4.05
C ASP A 177 -17.88 -3.14 4.81
N ASP A 178 -17.30 -3.78 5.85
CA ASP A 178 -16.13 -3.24 6.56
C ASP A 178 -14.89 -3.10 5.65
N ALA A 179 -14.62 -4.13 4.85
CA ALA A 179 -13.52 -4.14 3.88
C ALA A 179 -13.73 -3.06 2.79
N HIS A 180 -14.96 -2.86 2.33
CA HIS A 180 -15.27 -1.80 1.37
C HIS A 180 -15.11 -0.42 1.99
N ALA A 181 -15.48 -0.25 3.26
CA ALA A 181 -15.32 1.01 3.99
C ALA A 181 -13.85 1.38 4.17
N ILE A 182 -12.96 0.44 4.53
CA ILE A 182 -11.53 0.76 4.64
C ILE A 182 -10.90 1.06 3.28
N CYS A 183 -11.33 0.40 2.20
CA CYS A 183 -10.94 0.77 0.85
C CYS A 183 -11.41 2.20 0.48
N ASP A 184 -12.61 2.61 0.90
CA ASP A 184 -13.10 3.98 0.70
C ASP A 184 -12.30 5.00 1.51
N LEU A 185 -12.00 4.71 2.77
CA LEU A 185 -11.18 5.58 3.61
C LEU A 185 -9.77 5.74 3.05
N ALA A 186 -9.19 4.66 2.51
CA ALA A 186 -7.88 4.71 1.86
C ALA A 186 -7.91 5.56 0.57
N MET A 187 -8.95 5.43 -0.25
CA MET A 187 -9.14 6.26 -1.45
C MET A 187 -9.46 7.72 -1.10
N TYR A 188 -10.20 7.97 -0.03
CA TYR A 188 -10.47 9.31 0.46
C TYR A 188 -9.16 9.97 0.94
N ASN A 189 -8.35 9.25 1.73
CA ASN A 189 -7.08 9.77 2.20
C ASN A 189 -6.09 10.03 1.07
N TYR A 190 -6.14 9.24 -0.01
CA TYR A 190 -5.41 9.51 -1.25
C TYR A 190 -5.81 10.84 -1.91
N LEU A 191 -7.09 11.22 -1.88
CA LEU A 191 -7.57 12.47 -2.48
C LEU A 191 -7.26 13.70 -1.62
N GLU A 192 -7.16 13.51 -0.30
CA GLU A 192 -6.85 14.59 0.66
C GLU A 192 -5.35 14.90 0.77
N MET A 193 -4.50 13.91 0.45
CA MET A 193 -3.04 14.01 0.56
C MET A 193 -2.38 14.53 -0.70
#